data_AF-A0AAU0EZH0-F1
#
_entry.id   AF-A0AAU0EZH0-F1
#
_cell.length_a   1.000
_cell.length_b   1.000
_cell.length_c   1.000
_cell.angle_alpha   90.00
_cell.angle_beta   90.00
_cell.angle_gamma   90.00
#
_symmetry.space_group_name_H-M   'P 1'
#
loop_
_entity.id
_entity.type
_entity.pdbx_description
1 polymer ?
#
loop_
_entity_poly.entity_id
_entity_poly.type
_entity_poly.pdbx_seq_one_letter_code
_entity_poly.pdbx_strand_id
1 'polypeptide(L)'
;METTALQLFKDHQDKTRILISSESGMARLVLHILDFCGISTDYILDNGEKNIQNNDFLIFESRHSDVALFHPNVVLLSSASELSIPDLLNSITGGGVLVYPENNENINAALESVENYFRRLPYASTNPIGDTIETPMGIIPISFAKHPMAEHLEGVRLLVQQLSVMEEDFYEALMTF
;
A
#
# COMPACT_ATOMS: atom_id res chain seq x y z
N MET A 1 23.41 -3.01 -8.48
CA MET A 1 23.35 -3.32 -7.05
C MET A 1 21.91 -3.17 -6.65
N GLU A 2 21.29 -4.27 -6.22
CA GLU A 2 19.94 -4.28 -5.65
C GLU A 2 19.95 -3.35 -4.43
N THR A 3 19.00 -2.41 -4.35
CA THR A 3 18.98 -1.47 -3.21
C THR A 3 18.25 -2.16 -2.07
N THR A 4 18.94 -2.40 -0.96
CA THR A 4 18.38 -3.13 0.18
C THR A 4 17.44 -2.27 1.00
N ALA A 5 16.46 -2.88 1.68
CA ALA A 5 15.52 -2.16 2.55
C ALA A 5 16.23 -1.31 3.61
N LEU A 6 17.33 -1.82 4.16
CA LEU A 6 18.16 -1.10 5.14
C LEU A 6 18.83 0.14 4.55
N GLN A 7 19.31 0.06 3.31
CA GLN A 7 19.93 1.22 2.65
C GLN A 7 18.88 2.30 2.37
N LEU A 8 17.70 1.90 1.89
CA LEU A 8 16.58 2.82 1.69
C LEU A 8 16.15 3.52 2.98
N PHE A 9 16.08 2.78 4.08
CA PHE A 9 15.80 3.39 5.37
C PHE A 9 16.85 4.46 5.73
N LYS A 10 18.14 4.12 5.64
CA LYS A 10 19.24 5.04 6.00
C LYS A 10 19.25 6.32 5.16
N ASP A 11 18.92 6.21 3.87
CA ASP A 11 18.98 7.33 2.94
C ASP A 11 17.72 8.22 3.01
N HIS A 12 16.63 7.73 3.59
CA HIS A 12 15.31 8.37 3.55
C HIS A 12 14.58 8.37 4.92
N GLN A 13 15.34 8.60 5.99
CA GLN A 13 14.84 8.61 7.37
C GLN A 13 13.87 9.77 7.65
N ASP A 14 14.05 10.87 6.92
CA ASP A 14 13.32 12.13 6.99
C ASP A 14 11.97 12.09 6.26
N LYS A 15 11.77 11.10 5.37
CA LYS A 15 10.54 10.95 4.58
C LYS A 15 9.49 10.14 5.30
N THR A 16 8.24 10.32 4.87
CA THR A 16 7.18 9.36 5.15
C THR A 16 7.37 8.15 4.24
N ARG A 17 7.65 7.00 4.83
CA ARG A 17 7.94 5.74 4.14
C ARG A 17 6.69 4.88 4.03
N ILE A 18 6.30 4.53 2.81
CA ILE A 18 5.17 3.68 2.50
C ILE A 18 5.70 2.37 1.95
N LEU A 19 5.36 1.25 2.59
CA LEU A 19 5.61 -0.09 2.07
C LEU A 19 4.33 -0.61 1.42
N ILE A 20 4.43 -1.06 0.17
CA ILE A 20 3.36 -1.80 -0.51
C ILE A 20 3.88 -3.20 -0.80
N SER A 21 3.31 -4.21 -0.15
CA SER A 21 3.61 -5.61 -0.43
C SER A 21 2.42 -6.24 -1.13
N SER A 22 2.51 -6.34 -2.46
CA SER A 22 1.45 -6.84 -3.33
C SER A 22 1.98 -7.65 -4.51
N GLU A 23 1.15 -8.58 -5.01
CA GLU A 23 1.42 -9.37 -6.21
C GLU A 23 0.70 -8.83 -7.47
N SER A 24 -0.13 -7.80 -7.32
CA SER A 24 -1.14 -7.41 -8.32
C SER A 24 -0.94 -6.00 -8.91
N GLY A 25 0.24 -5.40 -8.75
CA GLY A 25 0.54 -4.08 -9.32
C GLY A 25 -0.14 -2.92 -8.61
N MET A 26 -0.56 -3.12 -7.36
CA MET A 26 -1.22 -2.10 -6.52
C MET A 26 -0.38 -0.83 -6.38
N ALA A 27 0.95 -0.93 -6.34
CA ALA A 27 1.81 0.25 -6.26
C ALA A 27 1.63 1.18 -7.46
N ARG A 28 1.40 0.64 -8.67
CA ARG A 28 1.15 1.45 -9.86
C ARG A 28 -0.19 2.18 -9.79
N LEU A 29 -1.23 1.53 -9.25
CA LEU A 29 -2.52 2.19 -9.04
C LEU A 29 -2.41 3.30 -8.00
N VAL A 30 -1.69 3.06 -6.89
CA VAL A 30 -1.41 4.10 -5.88
C VAL A 30 -0.69 5.28 -6.52
N LEU A 31 0.38 5.03 -7.29
CA LEU A 31 1.13 6.09 -7.96
C LEU A 31 0.27 6.89 -8.94
N HIS A 32 -0.60 6.23 -9.70
CA HIS A 32 -1.56 6.90 -10.59
C HIS A 32 -2.53 7.80 -9.83
N ILE A 33 -3.09 7.32 -8.72
CA ILE A 33 -4.03 8.11 -7.90
C ILE A 33 -3.31 9.32 -7.30
N LEU A 34 -2.09 9.14 -6.79
CA LEU A 34 -1.31 10.24 -6.22
C LEU A 34 -0.95 11.28 -7.29
N ASP A 35 -0.53 10.85 -8.49
CA ASP A 35 -0.26 11.75 -9.61
C ASP A 35 -1.51 12.52 -10.04
N PHE A 36 -2.66 11.83 -10.16
CA PHE A 36 -3.96 12.44 -10.45
C PHE A 36 -4.32 13.53 -9.43
N CYS A 37 -4.03 13.30 -8.16
CA CYS A 37 -4.28 14.26 -7.07
C CYS A 37 -3.17 15.33 -6.93
N GLY A 38 -2.15 15.33 -7.77
CA GLY A 38 -1.02 16.27 -7.71
C GLY A 38 -0.07 16.04 -6.52
N ILE A 39 -0.06 14.84 -5.94
CA ILE A 39 0.79 14.46 -4.81
C ILE A 39 2.10 13.86 -5.33
N SER A 40 3.16 14.67 -5.32
CA SER A 40 4.49 14.24 -5.74
C SER A 40 5.07 13.22 -4.77
N THR A 41 5.50 12.06 -5.29
CA THR A 41 5.94 10.92 -4.48
C THR A 41 7.16 10.27 -5.12
N ASP A 42 8.18 10.00 -4.30
CA ASP A 42 9.30 9.16 -4.72
C ASP A 42 8.90 7.69 -4.69
N TYR A 43 9.45 6.87 -5.57
CA TYR A 43 9.13 5.44 -5.58
C TYR A 43 10.27 4.54 -6.03
N ILE A 44 10.21 3.30 -5.55
CA ILE A 44 11.00 2.16 -6.01
C ILE A 44 10.05 0.95 -6.08
N LEU A 45 9.92 0.35 -7.26
CA LEU A 45 9.03 -0.77 -7.52
C LEU A 45 9.78 -2.11 -7.58
N ASP A 46 9.07 -3.22 -7.34
CA ASP A 46 9.62 -4.59 -7.34
C ASP A 46 10.18 -4.98 -8.72
N ASN A 47 9.68 -4.35 -9.79
CA ASN A 47 10.15 -4.55 -11.17
C ASN A 47 11.43 -3.76 -11.51
N GLY A 48 11.98 -3.00 -10.56
CA GLY A 48 13.20 -2.20 -10.72
C GLY A 48 12.98 -0.77 -11.22
N GLU A 49 11.74 -0.36 -11.55
CA GLU A 49 11.42 1.04 -11.83
C GLU A 49 11.62 1.89 -10.58
N LYS A 50 12.19 3.09 -10.75
CA LYS A 50 12.40 4.02 -9.64
C LYS A 50 12.38 5.47 -10.09
N ASN A 51 11.92 6.35 -9.22
CA ASN A 51 11.99 7.79 -9.37
C ASN A 51 12.23 8.42 -7.98
N ILE A 52 13.40 9.05 -7.80
CA ILE A 52 13.78 9.70 -6.55
C ILE A 52 14.07 11.17 -6.86
N GLN A 53 13.17 12.06 -6.44
CA GLN A 53 13.24 13.51 -6.67
C GLN A 53 13.29 14.31 -5.37
N ASN A 54 13.42 13.63 -4.22
CA ASN A 54 13.46 14.25 -2.90
C ASN A 54 12.11 14.83 -2.47
N ASN A 55 11.03 14.10 -2.76
CA ASN A 55 9.68 14.38 -2.25
C ASN A 55 9.51 13.91 -0.80
N ASP A 56 8.44 14.35 -0.15
CA ASP A 56 8.13 14.03 1.26
C ASP A 56 7.73 12.55 1.47
N PHE A 57 7.20 11.91 0.43
CA PHE A 57 6.76 10.52 0.45
C PHE A 57 7.71 9.62 -0.35
N LEU A 58 7.97 8.41 0.17
CA LEU A 58 8.67 7.35 -0.53
C LEU A 58 7.83 6.07 -0.51
N ILE A 59 7.37 5.62 -1.69
CA ILE A 59 6.77 4.30 -1.88
C ILE A 59 7.86 3.28 -2.20
N PHE A 60 7.88 2.20 -1.44
CA PHE A 60 8.69 1.03 -1.72
C PHE A 60 7.76 -0.16 -1.94
N GLU A 61 7.73 -0.70 -3.16
CA GLU A 61 7.05 -1.96 -3.44
C GLU A 61 8.06 -3.10 -3.32
N SER A 62 7.80 -4.03 -2.40
CA SER A 62 8.64 -5.22 -2.24
C SER A 62 7.91 -6.30 -1.44
N ARG A 63 8.28 -7.55 -1.73
CA ARG A 63 7.84 -8.75 -1.00
C ARG A 63 9.01 -9.50 -0.36
N HIS A 64 10.20 -8.90 -0.34
CA HIS A 64 11.38 -9.53 0.23
C HIS A 64 11.34 -9.54 1.76
N SER A 65 11.98 -10.53 2.37
CA SER A 65 11.97 -10.70 3.83
C SER A 65 12.71 -9.57 4.59
N ASP A 66 13.54 -8.77 3.90
CA ASP A 66 14.29 -7.68 4.50
C ASP A 66 13.47 -6.38 4.65
N VAL A 67 12.21 -6.32 4.18
CA VAL A 67 11.36 -5.11 4.27
C VAL A 67 11.16 -4.59 5.69
N ALA A 68 11.32 -5.43 6.72
CA ALA A 68 11.30 -4.97 8.11
C ALA A 68 12.42 -3.96 8.42
N LEU A 69 13.54 -4.00 7.69
CA LEU A 69 14.64 -3.04 7.84
C LEU A 69 14.30 -1.65 7.27
N PHE A 70 13.18 -1.53 6.55
CA PHE A 70 12.73 -0.26 5.96
C PHE A 70 12.05 0.67 6.96
N HIS A 71 11.59 0.15 8.11
CA HIS A 71 10.85 0.89 9.14
C HIS A 71 9.73 1.78 8.57
N PRO A 72 8.73 1.20 7.88
CA PRO A 72 7.68 1.97 7.22
C PRO A 72 6.81 2.75 8.20
N ASN A 73 6.30 3.91 7.75
CA ASN A 73 5.27 4.68 8.44
C ASN A 73 3.87 4.14 8.11
N VAL A 74 3.67 3.73 6.85
CA VAL A 74 2.41 3.18 6.36
C VAL A 74 2.69 1.89 5.59
N VAL A 75 1.91 0.84 5.84
CA VAL A 75 2.06 -0.46 5.19
C VAL A 75 0.74 -0.86 4.54
N LEU A 76 0.78 -1.29 3.29
CA LEU A 76 -0.33 -1.97 2.61
C LEU A 76 0.08 -3.40 2.28
N LEU A 77 -0.66 -4.38 2.81
CA LEU A 77 -0.52 -5.79 2.52
C LEU A 77 -1.68 -6.26 1.62
N SER A 78 -1.36 -7.02 0.57
CA SER A 78 -2.37 -7.74 -0.24
C SER A 78 -2.38 -9.25 0.08
N SER A 79 -1.21 -9.83 0.34
CA SER A 79 -1.01 -11.22 0.75
C SER A 79 0.18 -11.33 1.73
N ALA A 80 0.38 -12.51 2.33
CA ALA A 80 1.36 -12.74 3.40
C ALA A 80 2.34 -13.89 3.10
N SER A 81 2.45 -14.34 1.85
CA SER A 81 3.13 -15.61 1.49
C SER A 81 4.65 -15.59 1.69
N GLU A 82 5.31 -14.45 1.44
CA GLU A 82 6.79 -14.38 1.39
C GLU A 82 7.43 -13.55 2.52
N LEU A 83 6.62 -12.88 3.33
CA LEU A 83 7.08 -11.96 4.37
C LEU A 83 7.14 -12.61 5.76
N SER A 84 8.13 -12.22 6.56
CA SER A 84 8.06 -12.38 8.01
C SER A 84 7.12 -11.32 8.58
N ILE A 85 5.82 -11.64 8.64
CA ILE A 85 4.80 -10.71 9.15
C ILE A 85 5.14 -10.20 10.56
N PRO A 86 5.53 -11.04 11.54
CA PRO A 86 5.86 -10.54 12.88
C PRO A 86 6.99 -9.51 12.89
N ASP A 87 8.05 -9.72 12.11
CA ASP A 87 9.18 -8.79 12.02
C ASP A 87 8.74 -7.47 11.37
N LEU A 88 7.96 -7.56 10.29
CA LEU A 88 7.41 -6.39 9.63
C LEU A 88 6.53 -5.58 10.58
N LEU A 89 5.59 -6.22 11.28
CA LEU A 89 4.69 -5.53 12.20
C LEU A 89 5.44 -4.83 13.35
N ASN A 90 6.48 -5.46 13.88
CA ASN A 90 7.34 -4.84 14.89
C ASN A 90 8.22 -3.71 14.34
N SER A 91 8.50 -3.71 13.03
CA SER A 91 9.31 -2.67 12.39
C SER A 91 8.55 -1.39 12.05
N ILE A 92 7.21 -1.43 11.98
CA ILE A 92 6.38 -0.26 11.68
C ILE A 92 6.74 0.87 12.65
N THR A 93 6.96 2.07 12.13
CA THR A 93 7.28 3.24 12.95
C THR A 93 6.17 3.46 13.97
N GLY A 94 6.51 3.73 15.24
CA GLY A 94 5.52 3.91 16.30
C GLY A 94 4.48 4.98 15.95
N GLY A 95 3.19 4.63 16.10
CA GLY A 95 2.07 5.47 15.66
C GLY A 95 1.76 5.40 14.16
N GLY A 96 2.46 4.55 13.40
CA GLY A 96 2.21 4.30 11.98
C GLY A 96 0.89 3.58 11.69
N VAL A 97 0.72 3.14 10.45
CA VAL A 97 -0.55 2.57 9.96
C VAL A 97 -0.31 1.27 9.20
N LEU A 98 -1.10 0.24 9.53
CA LEU A 98 -1.18 -1.02 8.79
C LEU A 98 -2.54 -1.12 8.09
N VAL A 99 -2.52 -1.30 6.78
CA VAL A 99 -3.68 -1.60 5.93
C VAL A 99 -3.57 -3.05 5.44
N TYR A 100 -4.57 -3.88 5.71
CA TYR A 100 -4.47 -5.34 5.46
C TYR A 100 -5.83 -6.00 5.23
N PRO A 101 -5.90 -7.15 4.51
CA PRO A 101 -7.16 -7.84 4.30
C PRO A 101 -7.69 -8.40 5.62
N GLU A 102 -8.94 -8.11 5.96
CA GLU A 102 -9.55 -8.48 7.23
C GLU A 102 -9.62 -10.00 7.45
N ASN A 103 -9.78 -10.77 6.37
CA ASN A 103 -9.95 -12.22 6.38
C ASN A 103 -8.62 -12.99 6.30
N ASN A 104 -7.47 -12.32 6.39
CA ASN A 104 -6.17 -12.99 6.31
C ASN A 104 -5.74 -13.56 7.68
N GLU A 105 -5.90 -14.87 7.85
CA GLU A 105 -5.59 -15.57 9.11
C GLU A 105 -4.12 -15.41 9.55
N ASN A 106 -3.16 -15.42 8.62
CA ASN A 106 -1.74 -15.29 8.93
C ASN A 106 -1.43 -13.91 9.53
N ILE A 107 -1.99 -12.84 8.95
CA ILE A 107 -1.82 -11.48 9.46
C ILE A 107 -2.53 -11.33 10.80
N ASN A 108 -3.76 -11.85 10.93
CA ASN A 108 -4.52 -11.78 12.17
C ASN A 108 -3.80 -12.49 13.33
N ALA A 109 -3.25 -13.68 13.10
CA ALA A 109 -2.48 -14.40 14.10
C ALA A 109 -1.22 -13.63 14.54
N ALA A 110 -0.51 -12.99 13.60
CA ALA A 110 0.64 -12.15 13.94
C ALA A 110 0.25 -10.91 14.75
N LEU A 111 -0.92 -10.33 14.48
CA LEU A 111 -1.44 -9.15 15.19
C LEU A 111 -1.84 -9.43 16.65
N GLU A 112 -2.05 -10.70 17.04
CA GLU A 112 -2.31 -11.08 18.43
C GLU A 112 -1.05 -11.04 19.31
N SER A 113 0.13 -11.17 18.70
CA SER A 113 1.41 -11.25 19.40
C SER A 113 2.32 -10.03 19.25
N VAL A 114 1.89 -9.03 18.47
CA VAL A 114 2.67 -7.82 18.22
C VAL A 114 2.65 -6.89 19.44
N GLU A 115 3.83 -6.44 19.87
CA GLU A 115 3.99 -5.50 20.98
C GLU A 115 3.98 -4.04 20.52
N ASN A 116 4.29 -3.80 19.25
CA ASN A 116 4.33 -2.47 18.66
C ASN A 116 2.94 -1.82 18.52
N TYR A 117 2.86 -0.52 18.74
CA TYR A 117 1.63 0.26 18.67
C TYR A 117 1.53 1.03 17.34
N PHE A 118 0.62 0.60 16.49
CA PHE A 118 0.24 1.25 15.23
C PHE A 118 -1.26 1.14 15.00
N ARG A 119 -1.81 2.02 14.17
CA ARG A 119 -3.22 1.99 13.78
C ARG A 119 -3.44 0.83 12.80
N ARG A 120 -4.51 0.07 13.03
CA ARG A 120 -4.93 -1.06 12.19
C ARG A 120 -6.12 -0.64 11.34
N LEU A 121 -6.03 -0.83 10.03
CA LEU A 121 -7.06 -0.56 9.04
C LEU A 121 -7.33 -1.85 8.24
N PRO A 122 -8.13 -2.78 8.78
CA PRO A 122 -8.57 -3.95 8.03
C PRO A 122 -9.46 -3.52 6.86
N TYR A 123 -9.38 -4.22 5.73
CA TYR A 123 -10.25 -4.01 4.57
C TYR A 123 -10.93 -5.29 4.10
N ALA A 124 -12.15 -5.12 3.58
CA ALA A 124 -12.90 -6.15 2.90
C ALA A 124 -12.52 -6.23 1.41
N SER A 125 -12.60 -7.42 0.83
CA SER A 125 -12.38 -7.59 -0.61
C SER A 125 -13.45 -6.87 -1.43
N THR A 126 -13.02 -6.17 -2.47
CA THR A 126 -13.95 -5.53 -3.42
C THR A 126 -14.37 -6.52 -4.49
N ASN A 127 -15.67 -6.60 -4.80
CA ASN A 127 -16.23 -7.51 -5.80
C ASN A 127 -16.84 -6.72 -6.97
N PRO A 128 -16.13 -6.56 -8.09
CA PRO A 128 -16.68 -5.89 -9.27
C PRO A 128 -17.87 -6.64 -9.86
N ILE A 129 -18.85 -5.89 -10.38
CA ILE A 129 -19.99 -6.40 -11.14
C ILE A 129 -19.77 -6.02 -12.61
N GLY A 130 -19.39 -7.00 -13.43
CA GLY A 130 -18.95 -6.72 -14.80
C GLY A 130 -17.66 -5.90 -14.80
N ASP A 131 -17.72 -4.70 -15.36
CA ASP A 131 -16.59 -3.75 -15.40
C ASP A 131 -16.83 -2.54 -14.47
N THR A 132 -17.59 -2.73 -13.39
CA THR A 132 -17.97 -1.65 -12.46
C THR A 132 -17.87 -2.08 -11.00
N ILE A 133 -17.76 -1.11 -10.10
CA ILE A 133 -17.91 -1.27 -8.65
C ILE A 133 -19.06 -0.39 -8.16
N GLU A 134 -19.80 -0.88 -7.15
CA GLU A 134 -20.81 -0.09 -6.45
C GLU A 134 -20.17 0.65 -5.28
N THR A 135 -20.36 1.96 -5.22
CA THR A 135 -19.79 2.84 -4.18
C THR A 135 -20.88 3.75 -3.61
N PRO A 136 -20.64 4.42 -2.47
CA PRO A 136 -21.56 5.42 -1.95
C PRO A 136 -21.84 6.58 -2.93
N MET A 137 -20.94 6.83 -3.88
CA MET A 137 -21.09 7.87 -4.92
C MET A 137 -21.83 7.37 -6.16
N GLY A 138 -22.15 6.08 -6.23
CA GLY A 138 -22.82 5.44 -7.34
C GLY A 138 -21.98 4.35 -7.99
N ILE A 139 -22.28 4.06 -9.26
CA ILE A 139 -21.60 3.01 -10.01
C ILE A 139 -20.35 3.61 -10.65
N ILE A 140 -19.18 3.08 -10.32
CA ILE A 140 -17.89 3.54 -10.85
C ILE A 140 -17.37 2.50 -11.85
N PRO A 141 -17.14 2.85 -13.12
CA PRO A 141 -16.51 1.96 -14.08
C PRO A 141 -15.01 1.80 -13.78
N ILE A 142 -14.50 0.57 -13.91
CA ILE A 142 -13.09 0.26 -13.75
C ILE A 142 -12.59 -0.66 -14.89
N SER A 143 -11.51 -0.26 -15.54
CA SER A 143 -10.92 -0.98 -16.69
C SER A 143 -10.30 -2.33 -16.31
N PHE A 144 -9.97 -2.50 -15.03
CA PHE A 144 -9.21 -3.62 -14.47
C PHE A 144 -10.07 -4.53 -13.57
N ALA A 145 -11.41 -4.54 -13.74
CA ALA A 145 -12.32 -5.35 -12.92
C ALA A 145 -11.96 -6.85 -12.81
N LYS A 146 -11.34 -7.41 -13.85
CA LYS A 146 -10.92 -8.82 -13.90
C LYS A 146 -9.47 -9.05 -13.45
N HIS A 147 -8.76 -7.98 -13.08
CA HIS A 147 -7.40 -8.06 -12.58
C HIS A 147 -7.42 -8.37 -11.07
N PRO A 148 -6.50 -9.20 -10.54
CA PRO A 148 -6.43 -9.50 -9.10
C PRO A 148 -6.34 -8.26 -8.19
N MET A 149 -5.87 -7.14 -8.73
CA MET A 149 -5.80 -5.86 -8.01
C MET A 149 -7.17 -5.32 -7.60
N ALA A 150 -8.22 -5.62 -8.38
CA ALA A 150 -9.55 -5.10 -8.13
C ALA A 150 -10.06 -5.52 -6.75
N GLU A 151 -9.72 -6.73 -6.30
CA GLU A 151 -10.10 -7.26 -4.98
C GLU A 151 -9.54 -6.42 -3.81
N HIS A 152 -8.47 -5.66 -4.04
CA HIS A 152 -7.77 -4.89 -3.01
C HIS A 152 -8.04 -3.39 -3.06
N LEU A 153 -9.05 -2.94 -3.83
CA LEU A 153 -9.34 -1.51 -4.00
C LEU A 153 -9.62 -0.78 -2.69
N GLU A 154 -10.34 -1.41 -1.77
CA GLU A 154 -10.59 -0.85 -0.44
C GLU A 154 -9.28 -0.64 0.35
N GLY A 155 -8.32 -1.56 0.23
CA GLY A 155 -6.99 -1.38 0.81
C GLY A 155 -6.21 -0.22 0.18
N VAL A 156 -6.29 -0.06 -1.14
CA VAL A 156 -5.69 1.08 -1.85
C VAL A 156 -6.34 2.39 -1.39
N ARG A 157 -7.68 2.43 -1.27
CA ARG A 157 -8.44 3.60 -0.81
C ARG A 157 -8.00 4.05 0.58
N LEU A 158 -7.94 3.11 1.53
CA LEU A 158 -7.51 3.40 2.90
C LEU A 158 -6.06 3.88 2.97
N LEU A 159 -5.18 3.33 2.13
CA LEU A 159 -3.79 3.76 2.02
C LEU A 159 -3.69 5.21 1.53
N VAL A 160 -4.30 5.54 0.39
CA VAL A 160 -4.17 6.88 -0.21
C VAL A 160 -4.83 7.96 0.65
N GLN A 161 -5.83 7.61 1.46
CA GLN A 161 -6.38 8.52 2.48
C GLN A 161 -5.36 8.91 3.55
N GLN A 162 -4.38 8.04 3.86
CA GLN A 162 -3.28 8.42 4.76
C GLN A 162 -2.32 9.42 4.10
N LEU A 163 -2.42 9.59 2.78
CA LEU A 163 -1.63 10.51 1.97
C LEU A 163 -2.44 11.75 1.55
N SER A 164 -3.55 12.03 2.24
CA SER A 164 -4.44 13.18 2.01
C SER A 164 -5.27 13.15 0.72
N VAL A 165 -5.45 11.97 0.11
CA VAL A 165 -6.39 11.80 -1.02
C VAL A 165 -7.82 11.77 -0.50
N MET A 166 -8.70 12.59 -1.07
CA MET A 166 -10.13 12.58 -0.76
C MET A 166 -10.82 11.38 -1.42
N GLU A 167 -11.93 10.93 -0.84
CA GLU A 167 -12.66 9.78 -1.37
C GLU A 167 -13.21 10.02 -2.78
N GLU A 168 -13.64 11.25 -3.10
CA GLU A 168 -14.11 11.62 -4.42
C GLU A 168 -12.98 11.52 -5.47
N ASP A 169 -11.82 12.13 -5.16
CA ASP A 169 -10.63 12.09 -6.03
C ASP A 169 -10.14 10.66 -6.28
N PHE A 170 -10.24 9.77 -5.27
CA PHE A 170 -9.92 8.36 -5.43
C PHE A 170 -10.78 7.72 -6.53
N TYR A 171 -12.11 7.85 -6.47
CA TYR A 171 -12.99 7.25 -7.46
C TYR A 171 -12.85 7.91 -8.85
N GLU A 172 -12.58 9.21 -8.91
CA GLU A 172 -12.28 9.90 -10.18
C GLU A 172 -10.99 9.37 -10.81
N ALA A 173 -9.93 9.19 -10.01
CA ALA A 173 -8.67 8.63 -10.48
C ALA A 173 -8.83 7.20 -11.01
N LEU A 174 -9.68 6.37 -10.38
CA LEU A 174 -9.94 5.00 -10.86
C LEU A 174 -10.51 4.97 -12.29
N MET A 175 -11.32 5.96 -12.67
CA MET A 175 -11.92 6.01 -14.00
C MET A 175 -10.91 6.36 -15.12
N THR A 176 -9.71 6.82 -14.75
CA THR A 176 -8.66 7.25 -15.69
C THR A 176 -7.44 6.34 -15.73
N PHE A 177 -7.47 5.24 -14.96
CA PHE A 177 -6.42 4.22 -14.91
C PHE A 177 -6.53 3.21 -16.07
#